data_AF-A0A6M3LKK3-F1
#
_entry.id   AF-A0A6M3LKK3-F1
#
_cell.length_a   1.000
_cell.length_b   1.000
_cell.length_c   1.000
_cell.angle_alpha   90.00
_cell.angle_beta   90.00
_cell.angle_gamma   90.00
#
_symmetry.space_group_name_H-M   'P 1'
#
loop_
_entity.id
_entity.type
_entity.pdbx_description
1 polymer ?
#
loop_
_entity_poly.entity_id
_entity_poly.type
_entity_poly.pdbx_seq_one_letter_code
_entity_poly.pdbx_strand_id
1 'polypeptide(L)'
;MYDYVLYSDTDSIFANIGEFLNNNIGNDWHKLSDEKKIFFIQKLSSAIENYVNDKSYREIQRKCYNSAVEDFRITFKQEIIAKSALFVKKKKYAYWCVNEEGVPTDKMSVTGLEIVRSDSSEAVRIRLKDIMTMILKNVPEIDLIQKINQYKKELLNVYPEEIAANIGINKLSKYIVNGKAIKGTPWHVRGVANYRFLLKELNIEDKYDDIHEGSKARVIYLRKNKFDVGVVSFIRWPKEFDSYIEIDIEKMIEKFFIKKIGILLEPMKKIGLLNGKSNMILNMFFN
;
A
#
# COMPACT_ATOMS: atom_id res chain seq x y z
N MET A 1 -6.87 16.94 28.80
CA MET A 1 -5.50 16.50 28.44
C MET A 1 -5.57 16.05 26.99
N TYR A 2 -4.85 16.70 26.08
CA TYR A 2 -4.83 16.33 24.67
C TYR A 2 -3.89 15.14 24.47
N ASP A 3 -4.31 14.15 23.69
CA ASP A 3 -3.44 13.06 23.24
C ASP A 3 -2.88 13.41 21.87
N TYR A 4 -1.56 13.62 21.82
CA TYR A 4 -0.86 13.95 20.60
C TYR A 4 -0.23 12.72 19.94
N VAL A 5 -0.35 11.51 20.50
CA VAL A 5 0.21 10.30 19.89
C VAL A 5 -0.78 9.75 18.87
N LEU A 6 -0.43 9.81 17.58
CA LEU A 6 -1.26 9.32 16.48
C LEU A 6 -1.17 7.80 16.32
N TYR A 7 0.01 7.24 16.56
CA TYR A 7 0.30 5.85 16.28
C TYR A 7 1.51 5.38 17.09
N SER A 8 1.53 4.09 17.43
CA SER A 8 2.67 3.44 18.08
C SER A 8 2.86 2.02 17.51
N ASP A 9 4.11 1.65 17.25
CA ASP A 9 4.47 0.31 16.82
C ASP A 9 5.76 -0.17 17.48
N THR A 10 5.58 -1.09 18.43
CA THR A 10 6.64 -1.80 19.16
C THR A 10 7.54 -0.87 19.97
N ASP A 11 8.44 -0.15 19.31
CA ASP A 11 9.44 0.78 19.84
C ASP A 11 9.33 2.20 19.25
N SER A 12 8.45 2.42 18.27
CA SER A 12 8.25 3.71 17.61
C SER A 12 6.94 4.38 18.03
N ILE A 13 6.94 5.72 18.03
CA ILE A 13 5.76 6.57 18.24
C ILE A 13 5.68 7.66 17.16
N PHE A 14 4.48 7.96 16.69
CA PHE A 14 4.20 9.09 15.80
C PHE A 14 3.39 10.13 16.58
N ALA A 15 3.94 11.33 16.73
CA ALA A 15 3.29 12.43 17.44
C ALA A 15 2.78 13.52 16.49
N ASN A 16 1.56 14.02 16.72
CA ASN A 16 0.95 15.13 16.00
C ASN A 16 1.46 16.48 16.51
N ILE A 17 2.68 16.83 16.11
CA ILE A 17 3.29 18.11 16.49
C ILE A 17 2.51 19.29 15.89
N GLY A 18 1.89 19.14 14.72
CA GLY A 18 1.08 20.20 14.10
C GLY A 18 -0.12 20.60 14.97
N GLU A 19 -0.85 19.63 15.51
CA GLU A 19 -1.97 19.89 16.43
C GLU A 19 -1.49 20.46 17.76
N PHE A 20 -0.34 20.00 18.26
CA PHE A 20 0.30 20.61 19.43
C PHE A 20 0.57 22.10 19.18
N LEU A 21 1.16 22.47 18.04
CA LEU A 21 1.42 23.87 17.70
C LEU A 21 0.11 24.67 17.56
N ASN A 22 -0.89 24.14 16.87
CA ASN A 22 -2.20 24.79 16.74
C ASN A 22 -2.83 25.12 18.10
N ASN A 23 -2.77 24.17 19.04
CA ASN A 23 -3.41 24.32 20.35
C ASN A 23 -2.66 25.29 21.28
N ASN A 24 -1.35 25.51 21.06
CA ASN A 24 -0.51 26.29 22.00
C ASN A 24 -0.05 27.64 21.45
N ILE A 25 0.16 27.77 20.13
CA ILE A 25 0.65 29.00 19.49
C ILE A 25 -0.26 29.48 18.34
N GLY A 26 -1.41 28.84 18.13
CA GLY A 26 -2.39 29.20 17.11
C GLY A 26 -1.97 28.76 15.69
N ASN A 27 -2.67 29.24 14.67
CA ASN A 27 -2.49 28.79 13.28
C ASN A 27 -1.42 29.54 12.49
N ASP A 28 -0.77 30.56 13.07
CA ASP A 28 0.19 31.41 12.35
C ASP A 28 1.46 30.68 11.92
N TRP A 29 1.84 29.59 12.62
CA TRP A 29 2.98 28.77 12.23
C TRP A 29 2.79 28.12 10.84
N HIS A 30 1.55 27.97 10.36
CA HIS A 30 1.28 27.48 9.00
C HIS A 30 1.89 28.39 7.92
N LYS A 31 2.06 29.69 8.20
CA LYS A 31 2.66 30.67 7.28
C LYS A 31 4.19 30.57 7.20
N LEU A 32 4.82 29.81 8.10
CA LEU A 32 6.27 29.62 8.10
C LEU A 32 6.70 28.74 6.92
N SER A 33 7.93 28.99 6.44
CA SER A 33 8.59 28.09 5.48
C SER A 33 8.80 26.71 6.10
N ASP A 34 8.87 25.68 5.24
CA ASP A 34 9.09 24.31 5.69
C ASP A 34 10.39 24.15 6.48
N GLU A 35 11.46 24.84 6.08
CA GLU A 35 12.73 24.86 6.80
C GLU A 35 12.57 25.37 8.25
N LYS A 36 11.84 26.47 8.43
CA LYS A 36 11.56 27.01 9.76
C LYS A 36 10.71 26.05 10.59
N LYS A 37 9.70 25.43 9.98
CA LYS A 37 8.86 24.42 10.64
C LYS A 37 9.70 23.23 11.11
N ILE A 38 10.56 22.69 10.24
CA ILE A 38 11.47 21.58 10.56
C ILE A 38 12.38 21.97 11.73
N PHE A 39 12.99 23.15 11.69
CA PHE A 39 13.86 23.64 12.77
C PHE A 39 13.12 23.73 14.12
N PHE A 40 11.90 24.30 14.14
CA PHE A 40 11.10 24.38 15.37
C PHE A 40 10.70 22.99 15.89
N ILE A 41 10.31 22.08 14.99
CA ILE A 41 9.95 20.70 15.34
C ILE A 41 11.17 19.98 15.94
N GLN A 42 12.36 20.11 15.35
CA GLN A 42 13.60 19.53 15.90
C GLN A 42 13.92 20.06 17.30
N LYS A 43 13.75 21.37 17.52
CA LYS A 43 13.95 21.98 18.85
C LYS A 43 12.96 21.45 19.88
N LEU A 44 11.68 21.35 19.50
CA LEU A 44 10.65 20.78 20.34
C LEU A 44 10.91 19.29 20.63
N SER A 45 11.28 18.51 19.62
CA SER A 45 11.63 17.09 19.80
C SER A 45 12.79 16.92 20.75
N SER A 46 13.84 17.74 20.64
CA SER A 46 14.98 17.71 21.58
C SER A 46 14.53 17.92 23.03
N ALA A 47 13.59 18.84 23.27
CA ALA A 47 13.03 19.06 24.60
C ALA A 47 12.18 17.87 25.08
N ILE A 48 11.38 17.28 24.20
CA ILE A 48 10.58 16.07 24.47
C ILE A 48 11.50 14.89 24.80
N GLU A 49 12.53 14.63 23.99
CA GLU A 49 13.51 13.56 24.18
C GLU A 49 14.20 13.69 25.53
N ASN A 50 14.71 14.88 25.86
CA ASN A 50 15.35 15.13 27.15
C ASN A 50 14.40 14.80 28.32
N TYR A 51 13.16 15.28 28.25
CA TYR A 51 12.16 15.00 29.29
C TYR A 51 11.80 13.51 29.38
N VAL A 52 11.54 12.86 28.25
CA VAL A 52 11.11 11.46 28.19
C VAL A 52 12.24 10.53 28.65
N ASN A 53 13.48 10.79 28.23
CA ASN A 53 14.64 9.98 28.63
C ASN A 53 14.95 10.12 30.12
N ASP A 54 14.96 11.36 30.64
CA ASP A 54 15.14 11.63 32.06
C ASP A 54 14.03 11.00 32.91
N LYS A 55 12.78 11.11 32.48
CA LYS A 55 11.64 10.46 33.16
C LYS A 55 11.72 8.95 33.07
N SER A 56 12.08 8.38 31.92
CA SER A 56 12.22 6.93 31.75
C SER A 56 13.32 6.39 32.66
N TYR A 57 14.44 7.09 32.77
CA TYR A 57 15.49 6.73 33.72
C TYR A 57 14.99 6.77 35.17
N ARG A 58 14.38 7.88 35.62
CA ARG A 58 13.91 8.01 37.00
C ARG A 58 12.81 7.01 37.38
N GLU A 59 11.84 6.81 36.50
CA GLU A 59 10.68 5.98 36.82
C GLU A 59 10.93 4.50 36.53
N ILE A 60 11.54 4.16 35.39
CA ILE A 60 11.72 2.76 35.00
C ILE A 60 12.99 2.18 35.63
N GLN A 61 14.15 2.81 35.43
CA GLN A 61 15.42 2.27 35.94
C GLN A 61 15.49 2.34 37.46
N ARG A 62 15.29 3.54 38.04
CA ARG A 62 15.51 3.76 39.47
C ARG A 62 14.38 3.20 40.33
N LYS A 63 13.11 3.32 39.91
CA LYS A 63 11.97 2.85 40.72
C LYS A 63 11.50 1.46 40.32
N CYS A 64 11.11 1.22 39.07
CA CYS A 64 10.53 -0.08 38.68
C CYS A 64 11.55 -1.22 38.72
N TYR A 65 12.75 -1.02 38.17
CA TYR A 65 13.81 -2.03 38.20
C TYR A 65 14.66 -1.95 39.46
N ASN A 66 14.47 -0.94 40.31
CA ASN A 66 15.24 -0.70 41.53
C ASN A 66 16.76 -0.81 41.31
N SER A 67 17.24 -0.28 40.17
CA SER A 67 18.63 -0.42 39.75
C SER A 67 19.40 0.88 39.93
N ALA A 68 20.59 0.75 40.52
CA ALA A 68 21.52 1.86 40.69
C ALA A 68 22.38 2.14 39.44
N VAL A 69 22.28 1.31 38.40
CA VAL A 69 23.08 1.44 37.17
C VAL A 69 22.69 2.73 36.43
N GLU A 70 23.69 3.55 36.13
CA GLU A 70 23.54 4.83 35.43
C GLU A 70 23.57 4.69 33.90
N ASP A 71 24.11 3.57 33.37
CA ASP A 71 24.06 3.21 31.94
C ASP A 71 22.65 2.72 31.54
N PHE A 72 21.71 3.67 31.44
CA PHE A 72 20.35 3.36 31.02
C PHE A 72 20.23 3.29 29.50
N ARG A 73 19.90 2.08 29.00
CA ARG A 73 19.94 1.77 27.57
C ARG A 73 18.65 2.05 26.80
N ILE A 74 17.57 2.42 27.49
CA ILE A 74 16.30 2.76 26.84
C ILE A 74 16.27 4.27 26.62
N THR A 75 16.66 4.69 25.43
CA THR A 75 16.69 6.10 25.05
C THR A 75 15.86 6.33 23.79
N PHE A 76 14.91 7.25 23.86
CA PHE A 76 14.15 7.75 22.73
C PHE A 76 14.94 8.84 22.01
N LYS A 77 14.90 8.81 20.68
CA LYS A 77 15.49 9.82 19.79
C LYS A 77 14.50 10.15 18.68
N GLN A 78 14.52 11.39 18.18
CA GLN A 78 13.78 11.72 16.96
C GLN A 78 14.35 10.96 15.78
N GLU A 79 13.52 10.14 15.15
CA GLU A 79 13.92 9.40 13.95
C GLU A 79 13.56 10.19 12.67
N ILE A 80 12.32 10.70 12.60
CA ILE A 80 11.80 11.34 11.40
C ILE A 80 10.96 12.60 11.68
N ILE A 81 10.86 13.46 10.69
CA ILE A 81 9.82 14.48 10.57
C ILE A 81 9.05 14.21 9.28
N ALA A 82 7.73 14.07 9.39
CA ALA A 82 6.84 13.83 8.26
C ALA A 82 5.85 14.99 8.09
N LYS A 83 5.62 15.39 6.83
CA LYS A 83 4.57 16.38 6.49
C LYS A 83 3.17 15.79 6.62
N SER A 84 3.05 14.51 6.31
CA SER A 84 1.78 13.78 6.32
C SER A 84 2.04 12.31 6.57
N ALA A 85 1.07 11.64 7.16
CA ALA A 85 1.08 10.20 7.37
C ALA A 85 -0.33 9.63 7.16
N LEU A 86 -0.38 8.42 6.64
CA LEU A 86 -1.58 7.64 6.42
C LEU A 86 -1.44 6.31 7.13
N PHE A 87 -2.25 6.11 8.18
CA PHE A 87 -2.29 4.87 8.95
C PHE A 87 -3.51 4.05 8.51
N VAL A 88 -3.27 2.92 7.85
CA VAL A 88 -4.34 2.04 7.37
C VAL A 88 -4.71 1.02 8.45
N LYS A 89 -3.71 0.32 8.99
CA LYS A 89 -3.82 -0.67 10.08
C LYS A 89 -2.52 -0.72 10.86
N LYS A 90 -2.48 -1.46 11.97
CA LYS A 90 -1.24 -1.79 12.67
C LYS A 90 -0.21 -2.40 11.70
N LYS A 91 1.01 -1.87 11.73
CA LYS A 91 2.15 -2.17 10.85
C LYS A 91 1.91 -1.88 9.36
N LYS A 92 0.91 -1.05 9.03
CA LYS A 92 0.50 -0.73 7.66
C LYS A 92 0.25 0.77 7.52
N TYR A 93 1.29 1.51 7.16
CA TYR A 93 1.23 2.96 7.04
C TYR A 93 2.22 3.50 5.99
N ALA A 94 1.99 4.73 5.54
CA ALA A 94 2.91 5.48 4.69
C ALA A 94 3.00 6.92 5.16
N TYR A 95 4.12 7.59 4.90
CA TYR A 95 4.32 8.98 5.27
C TYR A 95 5.22 9.70 4.28
N TRP A 96 5.07 11.02 4.18
CA TRP A 96 5.94 11.88 3.40
C TRP A 96 7.02 12.46 4.31
N CYS A 97 8.23 11.91 4.22
CA CYS A 97 9.36 12.25 5.07
C CYS A 97 10.08 13.49 4.54
N VAL A 98 10.35 14.44 5.43
CA VAL A 98 11.09 15.68 5.13
C VAL A 98 12.38 15.84 5.90
N ASN A 99 12.56 15.07 6.97
CA ASN A 99 13.81 14.97 7.71
C ASN A 99 13.92 13.55 8.25
N GLU A 100 15.08 12.93 8.07
CA GLU A 100 15.39 11.58 8.58
C GLU A 100 16.73 11.68 9.30
N GLU A 101 16.73 11.43 10.61
CA GLU A 101 17.91 11.51 11.48
C GLU A 101 18.69 12.84 11.36
N GLY A 102 17.97 13.95 11.18
CA GLY A 102 18.56 15.28 11.01
C GLY A 102 18.90 15.65 9.56
N VAL A 103 18.91 14.69 8.63
CA VAL A 103 19.19 14.92 7.21
C VAL A 103 17.91 15.34 6.47
N PRO A 104 17.88 16.51 5.80
CA PRO A 104 16.76 16.90 4.95
C PRO A 104 16.52 15.86 3.84
N THR A 105 15.27 15.47 3.64
CA THR A 105 14.86 14.52 2.61
C THR A 105 13.54 14.98 1.98
N ASP A 106 13.16 14.40 0.84
CA ASP A 106 11.84 14.60 0.24
C ASP A 106 11.38 13.29 -0.41
N LYS A 107 10.94 12.34 0.41
CA LYS A 107 10.61 11.00 -0.05
C LYS A 107 9.39 10.40 0.65
N MET A 108 8.65 9.59 -0.08
CA MET A 108 7.61 8.74 0.47
C MET A 108 8.23 7.49 1.10
N SER A 109 7.88 7.22 2.35
CA SER A 109 8.23 5.97 3.05
C SER A 109 6.97 5.13 3.29
N VAL A 110 7.12 3.81 3.25
CA VAL A 110 6.01 2.85 3.30
C VAL A 110 6.38 1.66 4.17
N THR A 111 5.54 1.37 5.15
CA THR A 111 5.68 0.23 6.04
C THR A 111 4.49 -0.71 5.85
N GLY A 112 4.74 -1.93 5.38
CA GLY A 112 3.78 -3.04 5.36
C GLY A 112 2.52 -2.87 4.49
N LEU A 113 2.39 -1.80 3.71
CA LEU A 113 1.25 -1.62 2.81
C LEU A 113 1.29 -2.59 1.62
N GLU A 114 0.17 -3.28 1.41
CA GLU A 114 -0.02 -4.28 0.33
C GLU A 114 0.09 -3.70 -1.08
N ILE A 115 0.07 -2.38 -1.19
CA ILE A 115 0.18 -1.63 -2.43
C ILE A 115 1.59 -1.68 -3.02
N VAL A 116 2.60 -1.89 -2.18
CA VAL A 116 4.01 -1.95 -2.59
C VAL A 116 4.54 -3.39 -2.61
N ARG A 117 3.70 -4.40 -2.31
CA ARG A 117 4.10 -5.81 -2.35
C ARG A 117 4.48 -6.25 -3.76
N SER A 118 5.42 -7.20 -3.86
CA SER A 118 5.96 -7.73 -5.12
C SER A 118 4.92 -8.43 -6.01
N ASP A 119 3.72 -8.71 -5.48
CA ASP A 119 2.65 -9.44 -6.18
C ASP A 119 1.84 -8.59 -7.17
N SER A 120 1.90 -7.26 -7.03
CA SER A 120 1.23 -6.33 -7.93
C SER A 120 1.99 -6.23 -9.25
N SER A 121 1.28 -6.18 -10.36
CA SER A 121 1.90 -5.94 -11.67
C SER A 121 2.60 -4.57 -11.68
N GLU A 122 3.63 -4.42 -12.51
CA GLU A 122 4.39 -3.17 -12.56
C GLU A 122 3.52 -1.99 -13.01
N ALA A 123 2.66 -2.22 -14.02
CA ALA A 123 1.73 -1.20 -14.52
C ALA A 123 0.77 -0.69 -13.43
N VAL A 124 0.33 -1.56 -12.52
CA VAL A 124 -0.54 -1.20 -11.40
C VAL A 124 0.27 -0.55 -10.27
N ARG A 125 1.45 -1.08 -9.96
CA ARG A 125 2.33 -0.61 -8.88
C ARG A 125 2.71 0.86 -9.05
N ILE A 126 3.15 1.26 -10.24
CA ILE A 126 3.57 2.64 -10.53
C ILE A 126 2.40 3.60 -10.29
N ARG A 127 1.21 3.26 -10.80
CA ARG A 127 -0.01 4.07 -10.65
C ARG A 127 -0.46 4.17 -9.20
N LEU A 128 -0.40 3.07 -8.44
CA LEU A 128 -0.74 3.11 -7.02
C LEU A 128 0.25 3.96 -6.20
N LYS A 129 1.54 3.92 -6.52
CA LYS A 129 2.54 4.80 -5.89
C LYS A 129 2.26 6.28 -6.16
N ASP A 130 1.85 6.61 -7.39
CA ASP A 130 1.47 7.97 -7.75
C ASP A 130 0.23 8.44 -6.97
N ILE A 131 -0.83 7.63 -6.96
CA ILE A 131 -2.04 7.92 -6.17
C ILE A 131 -1.74 8.08 -4.68
N MET A 132 -0.90 7.21 -4.10
CA MET A 132 -0.48 7.34 -2.70
C MET A 132 0.32 8.62 -2.45
N THR A 133 1.18 9.01 -3.41
CA THR A 133 1.92 10.27 -3.35
C THR A 133 0.98 11.46 -3.38
N MET A 134 -0.03 11.47 -4.25
CA MET A 134 -1.05 12.52 -4.30
C MET A 134 -1.83 12.62 -2.98
N ILE A 135 -2.20 11.49 -2.39
CA ILE A 135 -2.88 11.44 -1.08
C ILE A 135 -1.99 12.05 0.01
N LEU A 136 -0.72 11.65 0.09
CA LEU A 136 0.22 12.18 1.08
C LEU A 136 0.53 13.66 0.85
N LYS A 137 0.55 14.13 -0.39
CA LYS A 137 0.71 15.55 -0.72
C LYS A 137 -0.57 16.37 -0.57
N ASN A 138 -1.67 15.73 -0.12
CA ASN A 138 -2.98 16.36 0.08
C ASN A 138 -3.47 17.12 -1.17
N VAL A 139 -3.27 16.51 -2.34
CA VAL A 139 -3.74 17.05 -3.63
C VAL A 139 -5.28 17.15 -3.62
N PRO A 140 -5.87 18.16 -4.29
CA PRO A 140 -7.33 18.31 -4.36
C PRO A 140 -8.05 17.02 -4.79
N GLU A 141 -9.21 16.76 -4.19
CA GLU A 141 -9.97 15.52 -4.44
C GLU A 141 -10.39 15.38 -5.91
N ILE A 142 -10.67 16.50 -6.58
CA ILE A 142 -11.04 16.50 -8.00
C ILE A 142 -9.89 15.99 -8.87
N ASP A 143 -8.67 16.43 -8.61
CA ASP A 143 -7.48 16.00 -9.35
C ASP A 143 -7.19 14.53 -9.06
N LEU A 144 -7.38 14.09 -7.81
CA LEU A 144 -7.26 12.69 -7.42
C LEU A 144 -8.27 11.81 -8.18
N ILE A 145 -9.55 12.22 -8.25
CA ILE A 145 -10.59 11.51 -9.01
C ILE A 145 -10.22 11.44 -10.50
N GLN A 146 -9.82 12.56 -11.08
CA GLN A 146 -9.43 12.63 -12.49
C GLN A 146 -8.26 11.69 -12.78
N LYS A 147 -7.24 11.68 -11.91
CA LYS A 147 -6.07 10.81 -12.04
C LYS A 147 -6.43 9.33 -11.94
N ILE A 148 -7.27 8.96 -10.97
CA ILE A 148 -7.78 7.58 -10.83
C ILE A 148 -8.50 7.16 -12.11
N ASN A 149 -9.38 8.00 -12.65
CA ASN A 149 -10.14 7.69 -13.86
C ASN A 149 -9.25 7.61 -15.12
N GLN A 150 -8.26 8.49 -15.24
CA GLN A 150 -7.24 8.41 -16.28
C GLN A 150 -6.52 7.06 -16.22
N TYR A 151 -6.06 6.66 -15.03
CA TYR A 151 -5.37 5.39 -14.83
C TYR A 151 -6.24 4.16 -15.10
N LYS A 152 -7.54 4.21 -14.77
CA LYS A 152 -8.48 3.15 -15.20
C LYS A 152 -8.50 3.01 -16.72
N LYS A 153 -8.61 4.13 -17.46
CA LYS A 153 -8.65 4.11 -18.93
C LYS A 153 -7.34 3.61 -19.55
N GLU A 154 -6.20 4.03 -19.00
CA GLU A 154 -4.90 3.54 -19.46
C GLU A 154 -4.75 2.04 -19.23
N LEU A 155 -5.15 1.53 -18.05
CA LEU A 155 -5.08 0.11 -17.71
C LEU A 155 -6.03 -0.77 -18.54
N LEU A 156 -7.03 -0.21 -19.21
CA LEU A 156 -7.86 -0.97 -20.15
C LEU A 156 -7.10 -1.35 -21.43
N ASN A 157 -6.02 -0.64 -21.75
CA ASN A 157 -5.28 -0.78 -23.01
C ASN A 157 -3.89 -1.42 -22.85
N VAL A 158 -3.51 -1.84 -21.64
CA VAL A 158 -2.19 -2.46 -21.38
C VAL A 158 -2.17 -3.91 -21.83
N TYR A 159 -0.97 -4.43 -22.10
CA TYR A 159 -0.83 -5.83 -22.49
C TYR A 159 -1.18 -6.77 -21.33
N PRO A 160 -1.67 -7.99 -21.64
CA PRO A 160 -1.99 -9.01 -20.64
C PRO A 160 -0.90 -9.25 -19.59
N GLU A 161 0.35 -9.31 -20.03
CA GLU A 161 1.49 -9.57 -19.16
C GLU A 161 1.77 -8.40 -18.19
N GLU A 162 1.40 -7.18 -18.56
CA GLU A 162 1.66 -5.97 -17.78
C GLU A 162 0.64 -5.78 -16.66
N ILE A 163 -0.58 -6.28 -16.81
CA ILE A 163 -1.62 -6.24 -15.77
C ILE A 163 -1.65 -7.49 -14.90
N ALA A 164 -1.02 -8.58 -15.34
CA ALA A 164 -0.99 -9.85 -14.62
C ALA A 164 -0.33 -9.72 -13.23
N ALA A 165 -0.96 -10.34 -12.22
CA ALA A 165 -0.38 -10.43 -10.90
C ALA A 165 0.79 -11.42 -10.91
N ASN A 166 1.92 -11.09 -10.28
CA ASN A 166 3.11 -11.94 -10.29
C ASN A 166 3.28 -12.67 -8.95
N ILE A 167 2.95 -13.96 -8.90
CA ILE A 167 2.78 -14.69 -7.64
C ILE A 167 3.64 -15.96 -7.61
N GLY A 168 4.26 -16.22 -6.46
CA GLY A 168 5.00 -17.47 -6.22
C GLY A 168 4.05 -18.67 -6.13
N ILE A 169 4.36 -19.72 -6.89
CA ILE A 169 3.58 -20.95 -6.97
C ILE A 169 4.17 -21.97 -6.00
N ASN A 170 3.35 -22.43 -5.05
CA ASN A 170 3.77 -23.37 -4.01
C ASN A 170 2.69 -24.43 -3.77
N LYS A 171 3.11 -25.58 -3.25
CA LYS A 171 2.26 -26.71 -2.86
C LYS A 171 1.40 -27.23 -4.03
N LEU A 172 1.98 -27.35 -5.22
CA LEU A 172 1.22 -27.75 -6.42
C LEU A 172 0.63 -29.16 -6.24
N SER A 173 1.43 -30.10 -5.77
CA SER A 173 1.02 -31.50 -5.54
C SER A 173 -0.13 -31.64 -4.53
N LYS A 174 -0.22 -30.71 -3.57
CA LYS A 174 -1.32 -30.67 -2.59
C LYS A 174 -2.65 -30.27 -3.22
N TYR A 175 -2.62 -29.35 -4.18
CA TYR A 175 -3.82 -28.69 -4.71
C TYR A 175 -4.24 -29.18 -6.10
N ILE A 176 -3.32 -29.78 -6.86
CA ILE A 176 -3.57 -30.32 -8.18
C ILE A 176 -3.44 -31.84 -8.11
N VAL A 177 -4.56 -32.54 -8.22
CA VAL A 177 -4.63 -34.00 -8.18
C VAL A 177 -5.18 -34.48 -9.52
N ASN A 178 -4.49 -35.42 -10.17
CA ASN A 178 -4.86 -35.93 -11.50
C ASN A 178 -5.09 -34.81 -12.53
N GLY A 179 -4.22 -33.79 -12.50
CA GLY A 179 -4.29 -32.64 -13.41
C GLY A 179 -5.40 -31.63 -13.11
N LYS A 180 -6.22 -31.84 -12.08
CA LYS A 180 -7.35 -30.96 -11.73
C LYS A 180 -7.15 -30.28 -10.37
N ALA A 181 -7.55 -29.01 -10.30
CA ALA A 181 -7.53 -28.25 -9.05
C ALA A 181 -8.66 -28.72 -8.12
N ILE A 182 -8.34 -29.06 -6.87
CA ILE A 182 -9.33 -29.47 -5.87
C ILE A 182 -10.08 -28.27 -5.25
N LYS A 183 -11.16 -28.53 -4.50
CA LYS A 183 -11.88 -27.49 -3.75
C LYS A 183 -10.94 -26.82 -2.72
N GLY A 184 -11.03 -25.50 -2.61
CA GLY A 184 -10.15 -24.71 -1.75
C GLY A 184 -8.77 -24.38 -2.34
N THR A 185 -8.49 -24.80 -3.58
CA THR A 185 -7.25 -24.43 -4.29
C THR A 185 -7.13 -22.92 -4.44
N PRO A 186 -6.00 -22.31 -4.02
CA PRO A 186 -5.71 -20.90 -4.25
C PRO A 186 -5.85 -20.54 -5.72
N TRP A 187 -6.38 -19.35 -6.01
CA TRP A 187 -6.74 -18.95 -7.38
C TRP A 187 -5.57 -19.00 -8.38
N HIS A 188 -4.35 -18.66 -7.96
CA HIS A 188 -3.14 -18.76 -8.78
C HIS A 188 -2.72 -20.22 -9.01
N VAL A 189 -2.83 -21.10 -8.02
CA VAL A 189 -2.57 -22.54 -8.23
C VAL A 189 -3.63 -23.17 -9.13
N ARG A 190 -4.89 -22.72 -9.03
CA ARG A 190 -5.95 -23.12 -9.96
C ARG A 190 -5.63 -22.67 -11.38
N GLY A 191 -5.07 -21.47 -11.53
CA GLY A 191 -4.61 -20.96 -12.82
C GLY A 191 -3.57 -21.86 -13.49
N VAL A 192 -2.70 -22.51 -12.72
CA VAL A 192 -1.72 -23.50 -13.24
C VAL A 192 -2.41 -24.73 -13.80
N ALA A 193 -3.39 -25.29 -13.08
CA ALA A 193 -4.16 -26.43 -13.58
C ALA A 193 -4.92 -26.08 -14.86
N ASN A 194 -5.53 -24.89 -14.91
CA ASN A 194 -6.24 -24.40 -16.08
C ASN A 194 -5.31 -24.15 -17.27
N TYR A 195 -4.10 -23.66 -17.02
CA TYR A 195 -3.09 -23.47 -18.07
C TYR A 195 -2.70 -24.81 -18.72
N ARG A 196 -2.35 -25.82 -17.92
CA ARG A 196 -2.04 -27.16 -18.42
C ARG A 196 -3.20 -27.77 -19.20
N PHE A 197 -4.42 -27.62 -18.67
CA PHE A 197 -5.64 -28.06 -19.35
C PHE A 197 -5.80 -27.38 -20.71
N LEU A 198 -5.68 -26.05 -20.78
CA LEU A 198 -5.80 -25.31 -22.05
C LEU A 198 -4.72 -25.67 -23.07
N LEU A 199 -3.46 -25.83 -22.64
CA LEU A 199 -2.39 -26.26 -23.54
C LEU A 199 -2.70 -27.63 -24.16
N LYS A 200 -3.26 -28.54 -23.37
CA LYS A 200 -3.67 -29.88 -23.81
C LYS A 200 -4.86 -29.84 -24.76
N GLU A 201 -5.93 -29.14 -24.39
CA GLU A 201 -7.13 -29.00 -25.23
C GLU A 201 -6.83 -28.36 -26.60
N LEU A 202 -5.80 -27.50 -26.66
CA LEU A 202 -5.36 -26.85 -27.89
C LEU A 202 -4.22 -27.59 -28.61
N ASN A 203 -3.71 -28.69 -28.06
CA ASN A 203 -2.57 -29.46 -28.58
C ASN A 203 -1.31 -28.59 -28.80
N ILE A 204 -0.97 -27.74 -27.83
CA ILE A 204 0.18 -26.83 -27.86
C ILE A 204 1.11 -27.00 -26.65
N GLU A 205 1.03 -28.14 -25.96
CA GLU A 205 1.83 -28.47 -24.78
C GLU A 205 3.33 -28.33 -25.05
N ASP A 206 3.80 -28.79 -26.21
CA ASP A 206 5.22 -28.80 -26.58
C ASP A 206 5.80 -27.40 -26.90
N LYS A 207 4.96 -26.36 -26.99
CA LYS A 207 5.37 -25.00 -27.35
C LYS A 207 5.69 -24.11 -26.15
N TYR A 208 5.23 -24.48 -24.95
CA TYR A 208 5.25 -23.61 -23.79
C TYR A 208 5.74 -24.34 -22.55
N ASP A 209 6.58 -23.67 -21.77
CA ASP A 209 7.09 -24.23 -20.52
C ASP A 209 5.97 -24.46 -19.50
N ASP A 210 6.11 -25.53 -18.74
CA ASP A 210 5.26 -25.83 -17.59
C ASP A 210 5.64 -24.98 -16.37
N ILE A 211 4.71 -24.84 -15.43
CA ILE A 211 4.88 -24.06 -14.20
C ILE A 211 5.21 -25.00 -13.05
N HIS A 212 6.43 -24.88 -12.54
CA HIS A 212 6.93 -25.72 -11.46
C HIS A 212 6.76 -25.10 -10.07
N GLU A 213 6.76 -25.94 -9.03
CA GLU A 213 6.73 -25.48 -7.65
C GLU A 213 7.99 -24.69 -7.32
N GLY A 214 7.84 -23.58 -6.59
CA GLY A 214 8.91 -22.63 -6.30
C GLY A 214 9.10 -21.54 -7.38
N SER A 215 8.49 -21.70 -8.55
CA SER A 215 8.52 -20.67 -9.60
C SER A 215 7.59 -19.50 -9.29
N LYS A 216 7.80 -18.38 -9.99
CA LYS A 216 6.82 -17.28 -10.05
C LYS A 216 6.06 -17.38 -11.36
N ALA A 217 4.74 -17.19 -11.28
CA ALA A 217 3.88 -17.14 -12.46
C ALA A 217 3.05 -15.86 -12.46
N ARG A 218 2.76 -15.39 -13.67
CA ARG A 218 1.78 -14.34 -13.93
C ARG A 218 0.39 -14.95 -13.88
N VAL A 219 -0.57 -14.21 -13.32
CA VAL A 219 -1.92 -14.72 -13.10
C VAL A 219 -2.94 -13.67 -13.51
N ILE A 220 -3.91 -14.08 -14.33
CA ILE A 220 -4.97 -13.22 -14.84
C ILE A 220 -6.35 -13.87 -14.70
N TYR A 221 -7.38 -13.04 -14.56
CA TYR A 221 -8.76 -13.48 -14.69
C TYR A 221 -9.18 -13.52 -16.15
N LEU A 222 -10.06 -14.48 -16.46
CA LEU A 222 -10.63 -14.66 -17.78
C LEU A 222 -12.14 -14.42 -17.71
N ARG A 223 -12.71 -13.91 -18.80
CA ARG A 223 -14.16 -13.84 -18.98
C ARG A 223 -14.74 -15.24 -19.14
N LYS A 224 -16.07 -15.35 -19.01
CA LYS A 224 -16.78 -16.61 -19.26
C LYS A 224 -16.46 -17.08 -20.67
N ASN A 225 -16.04 -18.34 -20.80
CA ASN A 225 -15.58 -18.93 -22.06
C ASN A 225 -16.03 -20.39 -22.15
N LYS A 226 -15.84 -21.00 -23.33
CA LYS A 226 -16.29 -22.37 -23.64
C LYS A 226 -15.62 -23.46 -22.81
N PHE A 227 -14.48 -23.16 -22.20
CA PHE A 227 -13.70 -24.10 -21.39
C PHE A 227 -14.03 -24.02 -19.89
N ASP A 228 -14.92 -23.10 -19.49
CA ASP A 228 -15.28 -22.85 -18.09
C ASP A 228 -14.07 -22.51 -17.17
N VAL A 229 -13.03 -21.88 -17.75
CA VAL A 229 -11.84 -21.46 -16.99
C VAL A 229 -11.92 -19.98 -16.62
N GLY A 230 -12.00 -19.65 -15.33
CA GLY A 230 -12.09 -18.26 -14.88
C GLY A 230 -10.76 -17.57 -14.54
N VAL A 231 -9.65 -18.31 -14.57
CA VAL A 231 -8.31 -17.84 -14.21
C VAL A 231 -7.27 -18.67 -14.94
N VAL A 232 -6.15 -18.07 -15.33
CA VAL A 232 -5.00 -18.79 -15.87
C VAL A 232 -3.71 -18.24 -15.29
N SER A 233 -2.75 -19.13 -15.05
CA SER A 233 -1.39 -18.77 -14.65
C SER A 233 -0.42 -19.16 -15.74
N PHE A 234 0.58 -18.32 -16.01
CA PHE A 234 1.50 -18.51 -17.12
C PHE A 234 2.87 -17.87 -16.82
N ILE A 235 3.91 -18.33 -17.50
CA ILE A 235 5.21 -17.66 -17.51
C ILE A 235 5.19 -16.58 -18.60
N ARG A 236 4.90 -17.01 -19.83
CA ARG A 236 4.66 -16.18 -21.01
C ARG A 236 3.26 -16.46 -21.56
N TRP A 237 2.57 -15.42 -22.00
CA TRP A 237 1.22 -15.56 -22.53
C TRP A 237 1.21 -16.40 -23.82
N PRO A 238 0.45 -17.51 -23.89
CA PRO A 238 0.28 -18.26 -25.13
C PRO A 238 -0.57 -17.48 -26.13
N LYS A 239 -0.01 -17.10 -27.27
CA LYS A 239 -0.73 -16.27 -28.27
C LYS A 239 -1.95 -16.99 -28.85
N GLU A 240 -1.91 -18.31 -28.94
CA GLU A 240 -3.04 -19.12 -29.40
C GLU A 240 -4.27 -18.97 -28.49
N PHE A 241 -4.10 -18.57 -27.22
CA PHE A 241 -5.22 -18.33 -26.31
C PHE A 241 -6.11 -17.17 -26.78
N ASP A 242 -5.57 -16.17 -27.47
CA ASP A 242 -6.31 -15.00 -27.94
C ASP A 242 -7.48 -15.37 -28.87
N SER A 243 -7.41 -16.55 -29.51
CA SER A 243 -8.47 -17.05 -30.40
C SER A 243 -9.64 -17.73 -29.67
N TYR A 244 -9.50 -18.02 -28.37
CA TYR A 244 -10.46 -18.86 -27.63
C TYR A 244 -10.90 -18.31 -26.29
N ILE A 245 -10.08 -17.48 -25.65
CA ILE A 245 -10.36 -16.90 -24.34
C ILE A 245 -10.07 -15.42 -24.35
N GLU A 246 -10.89 -14.68 -23.61
CA GLU A 246 -10.75 -13.24 -23.44
C GLU A 246 -10.40 -12.94 -21.98
N ILE A 247 -9.49 -11.98 -21.79
CA ILE A 247 -9.02 -11.56 -20.48
C ILE A 247 -10.05 -10.63 -19.85
N ASP A 248 -10.31 -10.84 -18.57
CA ASP A 248 -11.18 -9.97 -17.79
C ASP A 248 -10.38 -8.80 -17.19
N ILE A 249 -9.98 -7.87 -18.07
CA ILE A 249 -9.17 -6.70 -17.72
C ILE A 249 -9.88 -5.84 -16.66
N GLU A 250 -11.20 -5.68 -16.78
CA GLU A 250 -12.00 -4.92 -15.80
C GLU A 250 -11.90 -5.52 -14.40
N LYS A 251 -12.02 -6.85 -14.27
CA LYS A 251 -11.86 -7.54 -12.99
C LYS A 251 -10.43 -7.47 -12.46
N MET A 252 -9.43 -7.46 -13.35
CA MET A 252 -8.04 -7.22 -12.96
C MET A 252 -7.88 -5.81 -12.36
N ILE A 253 -8.39 -4.78 -13.03
CA ILE A 253 -8.38 -3.38 -12.56
C ILE A 253 -9.12 -3.28 -11.21
N GLU A 254 -10.32 -3.84 -11.11
CA GLU A 254 -11.14 -3.76 -9.91
C GLU A 254 -10.43 -4.37 -8.69
N LYS A 255 -9.86 -5.57 -8.85
CA LYS A 255 -9.23 -6.29 -7.73
C LYS A 255 -7.86 -5.75 -7.35
N PHE A 256 -7.03 -5.38 -8.34
CA PHE A 256 -5.62 -5.05 -8.09
C PHE A 256 -5.35 -3.55 -8.04
N PHE A 257 -6.22 -2.73 -8.61
CA PHE A 257 -6.09 -1.27 -8.60
C PHE A 257 -7.16 -0.63 -7.70
N ILE A 258 -8.45 -0.77 -8.03
CA ILE A 258 -9.54 -0.04 -7.34
C ILE A 258 -9.66 -0.43 -5.88
N LYS A 259 -9.72 -1.73 -5.57
CA LYS A 259 -9.80 -2.21 -4.19
C LYS A 259 -8.61 -1.75 -3.35
N LYS A 260 -7.41 -1.66 -3.96
CA LYS A 260 -6.20 -1.18 -3.27
C LYS A 260 -6.25 0.32 -2.98
N ILE A 261 -6.80 1.12 -3.89
CA ILE A 261 -7.07 2.54 -3.62
C ILE A 261 -8.14 2.69 -2.53
N GLY A 262 -9.17 1.84 -2.54
CA GLY A 262 -10.19 1.83 -1.49
C GLY A 262 -9.61 1.68 -0.09
N ILE A 263 -8.62 0.79 0.07
CA ILE A 263 -7.88 0.61 1.33
C ILE A 263 -7.14 1.89 1.76
N LEU A 264 -6.63 2.70 0.83
CA LEU A 264 -5.99 3.98 1.14
C LEU A 264 -7.00 5.05 1.56
N LEU A 265 -8.17 5.06 0.94
CA LEU A 265 -9.20 6.07 1.16
C LEU A 265 -10.10 5.78 2.37
N GLU A 266 -10.16 4.52 2.81
CA GLU A 266 -10.92 4.07 3.98
C GLU A 266 -10.60 4.83 5.27
N PRO A 267 -9.33 4.94 5.73
CA PRO A 267 -9.00 5.68 6.96
C PRO A 267 -9.30 7.18 6.84
N MET A 268 -9.37 7.73 5.62
CA MET A 268 -9.72 9.12 5.36
C MET A 268 -11.25 9.33 5.30
N LYS A 269 -12.05 8.26 5.33
CA LYS A 269 -13.50 8.27 5.04
C LYS A 269 -13.85 8.82 3.65
N LYS A 270 -12.97 8.58 2.66
CA LYS A 270 -13.07 9.11 1.29
C LYS A 270 -13.33 8.04 0.22
N ILE A 271 -13.87 6.88 0.59
CA ILE A 271 -14.16 5.79 -0.37
C ILE A 271 -15.09 6.25 -1.52
N GLY A 272 -15.97 7.24 -1.25
CA GLY A 272 -16.89 7.82 -2.25
C GLY A 272 -16.20 8.35 -3.51
N LEU A 273 -14.93 8.75 -3.42
CA LEU A 273 -14.15 9.24 -4.56
C LEU A 273 -14.00 8.19 -5.67
N LEU A 274 -14.03 6.89 -5.33
CA LEU A 274 -13.93 5.81 -6.33
C LEU A 274 -15.13 5.77 -7.28
N ASN A 275 -16.28 6.26 -6.83
CA ASN A 275 -17.53 6.33 -7.58
C ASN A 275 -17.66 7.66 -8.37
N GLY A 276 -16.61 8.48 -8.41
CA GLY A 276 -16.68 9.82 -9.00
C GLY A 276 -17.47 10.84 -8.18
N LYS A 277 -17.92 10.46 -6.98
CA LYS A 277 -18.53 11.40 -6.03
C LYS A 277 -17.41 12.12 -5.29
N SER A 278 -17.01 13.28 -5.79
CA SER A 278 -16.53 14.30 -4.87
C SER A 278 -17.69 14.62 -3.92
N ASN A 279 -17.46 14.79 -2.63
CA ASN A 279 -18.44 15.44 -1.77
C ASN A 279 -18.51 16.91 -2.18
N MET A 280 -19.02 17.16 -3.37
CA MET A 280 -19.56 18.44 -3.78
C MET A 280 -20.87 18.52 -3.01
N ILE A 281 -20.76 18.88 -1.72
CA ILE A 281 -21.82 19.65 -1.09
C ILE A 281 -21.91 20.88 -1.98
N LEU A 282 -22.87 20.83 -2.90
CA LEU A 282 -23.38 22.01 -3.53
C LEU A 282 -23.88 22.86 -2.35
N ASN A 283 -23.09 23.85 -1.90
CA ASN A 283 -23.60 24.92 -1.07
C ASN A 283 -24.59 25.71 -1.94
N MET A 284 -25.74 25.11 -2.21
CA MET A 284 -26.94 25.83 -2.54
C MET A 284 -27.46 26.28 -1.18
N PHE A 285 -27.52 27.59 -1.02
CA PHE A 285 -28.10 28.34 0.09
C PHE A 285 -27.12 28.78 1.20
N PHE A 286 -26.73 30.06 1.05
CA PHE A 286 -26.25 31.07 2.00
C PHE A 286 -24.74 31.32 2.08
N ASN A 287 -24.39 32.53 1.63
CA ASN A 287 -23.19 33.32 2.00
C ASN A 287 -23.30 33.80 3.44
#